data_AF-A0A6J4HPC8-F1
#
_entry.id   AF-A0A6J4HPC8-F1
#
_cell.length_a   1.000
_cell.length_b   1.000
_cell.length_c   1.000
_cell.angle_alpha   90.00
_cell.angle_beta   90.00
_cell.angle_gamma   90.00
#
_symmetry.space_group_name_H-M   'P 1'
#
loop_
_entity.id
_entity.type
_entity.pdbx_description
1 polymer ?
#
loop_
_entity_poly.entity_id
_entity_poly.type
_entity_poly.pdbx_seq_one_letter_code
_entity_poly.pdbx_strand_id
1 'polypeptide(L)'
;MTLRLVSSGDDRALAIRDHLVPIVRERGMLELQRGLVRLVALRTGPWTIEHWTPFGELSPDEASSPGYRHAVERQRTRPDLPYGLDVRHDRTRVLGVLWSEDGASQVVTFVRGPWEDEALALAP
;
A
#
# COMPACT_ATOMS: atom_id res chain seq x y z
N MET A 1 -12.88 -15.91 -18.44
CA MET A 1 -13.61 -15.24 -17.35
C MET A 1 -13.55 -16.13 -16.13
N THR A 2 -12.73 -15.77 -15.14
CA THR A 2 -12.55 -16.53 -13.90
C THR A 2 -13.04 -15.64 -12.77
N LEU A 3 -14.26 -15.89 -12.30
CA LEU A 3 -14.82 -15.21 -11.14
C LEU A 3 -14.02 -15.69 -9.91
N ARG A 4 -13.01 -14.91 -9.49
CA ARG A 4 -12.42 -15.06 -8.15
C ARG A 4 -13.48 -14.61 -7.16
N LEU A 5 -13.99 -15.55 -6.34
CA LEU A 5 -14.72 -15.21 -5.13
C LEU A 5 -13.81 -14.31 -4.29
N VAL A 6 -14.09 -13.01 -4.30
CA VAL A 6 -13.46 -12.06 -3.38
C VAL A 6 -13.97 -12.45 -2.00
N SER A 7 -13.06 -12.92 -1.15
CA SER A 7 -13.39 -13.29 0.21
C SER A 7 -13.91 -12.04 0.92
N SER A 8 -15.00 -12.13 1.69
CA SER A 8 -15.56 -10.99 2.45
C SER A 8 -14.51 -10.28 3.35
N GLY A 9 -13.43 -10.98 3.71
CA GLY A 9 -12.29 -10.38 4.41
C GLY A 9 -11.50 -9.38 3.56
N ASP A 10 -11.37 -9.62 2.25
CA ASP A 10 -10.65 -8.73 1.35
C ASP A 10 -11.43 -7.43 1.14
N ASP A 11 -12.76 -7.49 0.99
CA ASP A 11 -13.60 -6.29 0.84
C ASP A 11 -13.46 -5.33 2.02
N ARG A 12 -13.44 -5.88 3.25
CA ARG A 12 -13.29 -5.07 4.47
C ARG A 12 -11.87 -4.50 4.59
N ALA A 13 -10.86 -5.29 4.27
CA ALA A 13 -9.47 -4.82 4.25
C ALA A 13 -9.26 -3.68 3.24
N LEU A 14 -9.88 -3.79 2.05
CA LEU A 14 -9.83 -2.74 1.02
C LEU A 14 -10.61 -1.49 1.44
N ALA A 15 -11.77 -1.63 2.10
CA ALA A 15 -12.51 -0.50 2.65
C ALA A 15 -11.69 0.26 3.71
N ILE A 16 -11.00 -0.45 4.60
CA ILE A 16 -10.09 0.17 5.59
C ILE A 16 -8.93 0.87 4.88
N ARG A 17 -8.33 0.25 3.85
CA ARG A 17 -7.28 0.90 3.05
C ARG A 17 -7.78 2.22 2.46
N ASP A 18 -8.92 2.20 1.80
CA ASP A 18 -9.48 3.37 1.10
C ASP A 18 -9.82 4.51 2.05
N HIS A 19 -10.19 4.18 3.29
CA HIS A 19 -10.40 5.14 4.36
C HIS A 19 -9.09 5.73 4.92
N LEU A 20 -8.07 4.91 5.16
CA LEU A 20 -6.84 5.35 5.84
C LEU A 20 -5.83 6.05 4.93
N VAL A 21 -5.79 5.71 3.64
CA VAL A 21 -4.83 6.29 2.68
C VAL A 21 -4.93 7.83 2.59
N PRO A 22 -6.12 8.44 2.48
CA PRO A 22 -6.26 9.89 2.55
C PRO A 22 -5.71 10.49 3.84
N ILE A 23 -6.02 9.89 4.99
CA ILE A 23 -5.63 10.39 6.32
C ILE A 23 -4.11 10.42 6.48
N VAL A 24 -3.43 9.32 6.12
CA VAL A 24 -1.96 9.26 6.20
C VAL A 24 -1.28 10.18 5.17
N ARG A 25 -1.90 10.43 4.00
CA ARG A 25 -1.39 11.40 3.03
C ARG A 25 -1.49 12.84 3.52
N GLU A 26 -2.57 13.17 4.23
CA GLU A 26 -2.83 14.53 4.73
C GLU A 26 -2.06 14.82 6.03
N ARG A 27 -2.06 13.88 6.98
CA ARG A 27 -1.55 14.08 8.35
C ARG A 27 -0.26 13.34 8.66
N GLY A 28 0.15 12.42 7.79
CA GLY A 28 1.38 11.67 7.99
C GLY A 28 2.61 12.54 7.76
N MET A 29 3.67 12.21 8.49
CA MET A 29 4.98 12.82 8.30
C MET A 29 5.80 11.99 7.31
N LEU A 30 6.56 12.67 6.45
CA LEU A 30 7.54 12.01 5.60
C LEU A 30 8.67 11.46 6.48
N GLU A 31 8.71 10.15 6.69
CA GLU A 31 9.75 9.49 7.50
C GLU A 31 10.96 9.09 6.66
N LEU A 32 10.72 8.64 5.42
CA LEU A 32 11.79 8.20 4.54
C LEU A 32 11.49 8.58 3.08
N GLN A 33 12.47 9.22 2.46
CA GLN A 33 12.56 9.35 1.01
C GLN A 33 13.93 8.83 0.62
N ARG A 34 13.98 7.63 0.04
CA ARG A 34 15.24 7.01 -0.40
C ARG A 34 15.05 6.33 -1.75
N GLY A 35 15.81 6.80 -2.74
CA GLY A 35 15.78 6.23 -4.09
C GLY A 35 14.37 6.27 -4.68
N LEU A 36 13.85 5.10 -5.04
CA LEU A 36 12.57 4.92 -5.75
C LEU A 36 11.34 4.83 -4.83
N VAL A 37 11.46 5.08 -3.52
CA VAL A 37 10.35 4.91 -2.56
C VAL A 37 10.24 6.10 -1.61
N ARG A 38 9.01 6.53 -1.40
CA ARG A 38 8.56 7.48 -0.39
C ARG A 38 7.71 6.76 0.64
N LEU A 39 8.04 6.91 1.91
CA LEU A 39 7.28 6.42 3.05
C LEU A 39 6.75 7.60 3.85
N VAL A 40 5.43 7.66 3.96
CA VAL A 40 4.74 8.58 4.84
C VAL A 40 4.16 7.77 6.00
N ALA A 41 4.44 8.17 7.23
CA ALA A 41 3.92 7.50 8.41
C ALA A 41 3.06 8.45 9.24
N LEU A 42 1.92 7.94 9.71
CA LEU A 42 1.07 8.58 10.70
C LEU A 42 1.12 7.75 11.99
N ARG A 43 1.56 8.37 13.08
CA ARG A 43 1.55 7.78 14.42
C ARG A 43 0.57 8.55 15.29
N THR A 44 -0.48 7.88 15.77
CA THR A 44 -1.51 8.52 16.60
C THR A 44 -2.09 7.52 17.59
N GLY A 45 -1.94 7.79 18.89
CA GLY A 45 -2.35 6.85 19.94
C GLY A 45 -1.76 5.44 19.75
N PRO A 46 -2.57 4.37 19.69
CA PRO A 46 -2.11 3.00 19.47
C PRO A 46 -1.74 2.70 18.00
N TRP A 47 -1.99 3.65 17.09
CA TRP A 47 -1.85 3.46 15.66
C TRP A 47 -0.46 3.81 15.14
N THR A 48 0.04 2.96 14.26
CA THR A 48 1.10 3.30 13.31
C THR A 48 0.62 2.90 11.93
N ILE A 49 0.43 3.89 11.06
CA ILE A 49 -0.04 3.72 9.68
C ILE A 49 1.09 4.16 8.76
N GLU A 50 1.58 3.25 7.94
CA GLU A 50 2.69 3.48 7.02
C GLU A 50 2.20 3.31 5.59
N HIS A 51 2.35 4.36 4.79
CA HIS A 51 1.99 4.37 3.38
C HIS A 51 3.23 4.52 2.53
N TRP A 52 3.46 3.52 1.70
CA TRP A 52 4.56 3.49 0.74
C TRP A 52 4.04 3.84 -0.64
N THR A 53 4.69 4.81 -1.27
CA THR A 53 4.53 5.13 -2.67
C THR A 53 5.87 5.02 -3.38
N PRO A 54 5.89 4.72 -4.67
CA PRO A 54 7.05 5.00 -5.49
C PRO A 54 7.43 6.49 -5.41
N PHE A 55 8.71 6.78 -5.49
CA PHE A 55 9.26 8.13 -5.61
C PHE A 55 10.00 8.23 -6.95
N GLY A 56 9.39 8.93 -7.91
CA GLY A 56 9.90 9.10 -9.28
C GLY A 56 8.82 8.83 -10.32
N GLU A 57 8.82 9.59 -11.42
CA GLU A 57 8.00 9.26 -12.59
C GLU A 57 8.39 7.87 -13.08
N LEU A 58 7.41 6.97 -13.21
CA LEU A 58 7.53 5.83 -14.10
C LEU A 58 7.51 6.35 -15.54
N SER A 59 8.48 7.17 -15.94
CA SER A 59 8.57 7.71 -17.29
C SER A 59 8.97 6.54 -18.21
N PRO A 60 8.10 6.10 -19.15
CA PRO A 60 8.42 5.01 -20.07
C PRO A 60 9.53 5.37 -21.07
N ASP A 61 9.91 6.66 -21.12
CA ASP A 61 10.71 7.25 -22.19
C ASP A 61 12.24 7.21 -21.97
N GLU A 62 12.73 6.94 -20.76
CA GLU A 62 14.19 6.84 -20.50
C GLU A 62 14.78 5.44 -20.73
N ALA A 63 14.17 4.62 -21.60
CA ALA A 63 14.66 3.29 -21.95
C ALA A 63 15.09 3.19 -23.43
N SER A 64 15.90 4.13 -23.92
CA SER A 64 16.60 4.04 -25.22
C SER A 64 17.95 3.33 -25.11
N SER A 65 18.02 2.23 -24.35
CA SER A 65 19.20 1.36 -24.32
C SER A 65 18.77 -0.12 -24.23
N PRO A 66 19.10 -0.95 -25.23
CA PRO A 66 18.66 -2.35 -25.30
C PRO A 66 19.04 -3.20 -24.07
N GLY A 67 20.18 -2.89 -23.43
CA GLY A 67 20.63 -3.59 -22.23
C GLY A 67 19.85 -3.28 -20.96
N TYR A 68 19.22 -2.10 -20.87
CA TYR A 68 18.45 -1.68 -19.69
C TYR A 68 17.05 -2.34 -19.66
N ARG A 69 16.45 -2.54 -20.84
CA ARG A 69 15.13 -3.17 -21.00
C ARG A 69 15.08 -4.58 -20.40
N HIS A 70 16.13 -5.38 -20.60
CA HIS A 70 16.21 -6.75 -20.08
C HIS A 70 16.50 -6.83 -18.58
N ALA A 71 17.13 -5.82 -17.97
CA ALA A 71 17.33 -5.79 -16.53
C ALA A 71 16.03 -5.43 -15.79
N VAL A 72 15.24 -4.51 -16.38
CA VAL A 72 13.93 -4.08 -15.85
C VAL A 72 12.85 -5.15 -16.08
N GLU A 73 12.84 -5.82 -17.23
CA GLU A 73 11.89 -6.92 -17.52
C GLU A 73 12.01 -8.11 -16.56
N ARG A 74 13.21 -8.43 -16.07
CA ARG A 74 13.39 -9.53 -15.10
C ARG A 74 12.86 -9.20 -13.71
N GLN A 75 12.82 -7.93 -13.32
CA GLN A 75 12.22 -7.50 -12.04
C GLN A 75 10.68 -7.54 -12.06
N ARG A 76 10.06 -7.47 -13.25
CA ARG A 76 8.59 -7.48 -13.46
C ARG A 76 7.92 -8.85 -13.37
N THR A 77 8.61 -9.88 -12.85
CA THR A 77 8.03 -11.24 -12.72
C THR A 77 7.13 -11.42 -11.49
N ARG A 78 7.05 -10.43 -10.59
CA ARG A 78 6.00 -10.31 -9.57
C ARG A 78 5.02 -9.24 -10.02
N PRO A 79 3.70 -9.37 -9.73
CA PRO A 79 2.77 -8.29 -10.00
C PRO A 79 3.36 -7.01 -9.38
N ASP A 80 3.63 -6.01 -10.22
CA ASP A 80 4.10 -4.69 -9.81
C ASP A 80 2.94 -4.08 -9.02
N LEU A 81 2.93 -4.32 -7.70
CA LEU A 81 2.06 -3.65 -6.73
C LEU A 81 2.94 -2.64 -5.99
N PRO A 82 3.26 -1.50 -6.64
CA PRO A 82 4.30 -0.59 -6.15
C PRO A 82 3.82 0.27 -4.98
N TYR A 83 2.52 0.28 -4.69
CA TYR A 83 1.92 0.98 -3.56
C TYR A 83 1.63 0.02 -2.42
N GLY A 84 1.77 0.50 -1.19
CA GLY A 84 1.48 -0.30 0.00
C GLY A 84 0.98 0.50 1.18
N LEU A 85 0.19 -0.17 2.02
CA LEU A 85 -0.31 0.33 3.29
C LEU A 85 -0.08 -0.74 4.35
N ASP A 86 0.61 -0.36 5.42
CA ASP A 86 0.78 -1.16 6.62
C ASP A 86 0.14 -0.48 7.82
N VAL A 87 -0.69 -1.22 8.53
CA VAL A 87 -1.36 -0.74 9.75
C VAL A 87 -0.96 -1.61 10.92
N ARG A 88 -0.50 -0.95 11.97
CA ARG A 88 -0.22 -1.55 13.26
C ARG A 88 -1.12 -0.94 14.31
N HIS A 89 -1.70 -1.80 15.15
CA HIS A 89 -2.43 -1.43 16.35
C HIS A 89 -1.68 -2.03 17.54
N ASP A 90 -1.34 -1.22 18.54
CA ASP A 90 -0.55 -1.64 19.72
C ASP A 90 0.72 -2.42 19.34
N ARG A 91 1.45 -1.91 18.34
CA ARG A 91 2.67 -2.49 17.74
C ARG A 91 2.47 -3.80 16.97
N THR A 92 1.29 -4.38 16.98
CA THR A 92 0.95 -5.59 16.21
C THR A 92 0.50 -5.20 14.82
N ARG A 93 1.09 -5.79 13.77
CA ARG A 93 0.64 -5.56 12.39
C ARG A 93 -0.70 -6.27 12.19
N VAL A 94 -1.74 -5.51 11.86
CA VAL A 94 -3.12 -6.00 11.72
C VAL A 94 -3.62 -5.94 10.27
N LEU A 95 -3.05 -5.05 9.46
CA LEU A 95 -3.34 -4.93 8.03
C LEU A 95 -2.05 -4.73 7.23
N GLY A 96 -1.99 -5.36 6.06
CA GLY A 96 -1.01 -5.09 5.02
C GLY A 96 -1.68 -5.24 3.66
N VAL A 97 -1.72 -4.19 2.85
CA VAL A 97 -2.31 -4.20 1.51
C VAL A 97 -1.32 -3.63 0.51
N LEU A 98 -1.18 -4.29 -0.63
CA LEU A 98 -0.40 -3.82 -1.77
C LEU A 98 -1.35 -3.56 -2.96
N TRP A 99 -1.07 -2.55 -3.77
CA TRP A 99 -1.86 -2.28 -4.98
C TRP A 99 -1.04 -1.61 -6.09
N SER A 100 -1.63 -1.57 -7.29
CA SER A 100 -1.16 -0.80 -8.43
C SER A 100 -2.20 0.26 -8.84
N GLU A 101 -1.81 1.22 -9.69
CA GLU A 101 -2.74 2.19 -10.26
C GLU A 101 -3.78 1.55 -11.18
N ASP A 102 -3.46 0.40 -11.80
CA ASP A 102 -4.37 -0.34 -12.67
C ASP A 102 -5.51 -1.07 -11.92
N GLY A 103 -5.66 -0.80 -10.62
CA GLY A 103 -6.71 -1.36 -9.77
C GLY A 103 -6.41 -2.76 -9.21
N ALA A 104 -5.25 -3.36 -9.55
CA ALA A 104 -4.84 -4.62 -8.93
C ALA A 104 -4.54 -4.39 -7.45
N SER A 105 -5.13 -5.21 -6.58
CA SER A 105 -4.94 -5.12 -5.13
C SER A 105 -4.70 -6.51 -4.54
N GLN A 106 -3.86 -6.57 -3.51
CA GLN A 106 -3.56 -7.78 -2.77
C GLN A 106 -3.52 -7.49 -1.27
N VAL A 107 -4.37 -8.20 -0.52
CA VAL A 107 -4.30 -8.22 0.94
C VAL A 107 -3.20 -9.22 1.34
N VAL A 108 -2.13 -8.71 1.93
CA VAL A 108 -0.97 -9.51 2.38
C VAL A 108 -1.16 -10.02 3.80
N THR A 109 -1.75 -9.18 4.65
CA THR A 109 -2.06 -9.50 6.05
C THR A 109 -3.39 -8.88 6.41
N PHE A 110 -4.27 -9.65 7.04
CA PHE A 110 -5.50 -9.12 7.65
C PHE A 110 -5.88 -9.94 8.87
N VAL A 111 -5.74 -9.35 10.06
CA VAL A 111 -6.12 -9.96 11.33
C VAL A 111 -7.47 -9.38 11.75
N ARG A 112 -8.49 -10.22 11.92
CA ARG A 112 -9.83 -9.73 12.31
C ARG A 112 -9.85 -9.24 13.75
N GLY A 113 -10.59 -8.18 14.04
CA GLY A 113 -10.72 -7.67 15.41
C GLY A 113 -11.42 -6.32 15.55
N PRO A 114 -11.61 -5.83 16.79
CA PRO A 114 -12.31 -4.57 17.07
C PRO A 114 -11.63 -3.35 16.44
N TRP A 115 -10.31 -3.43 16.21
CA TRP A 115 -9.53 -2.41 15.55
C TRP A 115 -10.08 -2.04 14.15
N GLU A 116 -10.80 -2.93 13.47
CA GLU A 116 -11.35 -2.66 12.14
C GLU A 116 -12.33 -1.48 12.15
N ASP A 117 -13.25 -1.45 13.13
CA ASP A 117 -14.22 -0.37 13.30
C ASP A 117 -13.54 0.89 13.85
N GLU A 118 -12.57 0.74 14.74
CA GLU A 118 -11.79 1.86 15.28
C GLU A 118 -10.97 2.56 14.18
N ALA A 119 -10.40 1.79 13.25
CA ALA A 119 -9.68 2.32 12.09
C ALA A 119 -10.61 3.12 11.17
N LEU A 120 -11.82 2.62 10.92
CA LEU A 120 -12.83 3.33 10.12
C LEU A 120 -13.43 4.56 10.85
N ALA A 121 -13.31 4.62 12.17
CA ALA A 121 -13.72 5.77 12.96
C ALA A 121 -12.65 6.88 13.02
N LEU A 122 -11.44 6.65 12.53
CA LEU A 122 -10.42 7.70 12.43
C LEU A 122 -10.92 8.80 11.47
N ALA A 123 -11.08 10.01 11.99
CA ALA A 123 -11.45 11.16 11.15
C ALA A 123 -10.27 11.58 10.26
N PRO A 124 -10.54 12.07 9.02
CA PRO A 124 -9.55 12.80 8.22
C PRO A 124 -8.98 13.97 9.03
#